data_AF-A0A450Y915-F1
#
_entry.id   AF-A0A450Y915-F1
#
_cell.length_a   1.000
_cell.length_b   1.000
_cell.length_c   1.000
_cell.angle_alpha   90.00
_cell.angle_beta   90.00
_cell.angle_gamma   90.00
#
_symmetry.space_group_name_H-M   'P 1'
#
loop_
_entity.id
_entity.type
_entity.pdbx_description
1 polymer ?
#
loop_
_entity_poly.entity_id
_entity_poly.type
_entity_poly.pdbx_seq_one_letter_code
_entity_poly.pdbx_strand_id
1 'polypeptide(L)'
;KKSPGHLGGARGRMIEPHDRRLALGLIREAIGAGASYKKACEILDVDERTVRRWRQQLRAADGREDRRRESGGARVPANKLTEEEKARIIEVCNRGEYQSSAP
;
A
#
# COMPACT_ATOMS: atom_id res chain seq x y z
N LYS A 1 16.14 -0.18 16.52
CA LYS A 1 15.55 -0.09 15.16
C LYS A 1 14.67 1.17 15.12
N LYS A 2 14.86 2.09 14.16
CA LYS A 2 13.92 3.22 13.99
C LYS A 2 12.55 2.63 13.63
N SER A 3 11.51 3.04 14.34
CA SER A 3 10.14 2.64 14.04
C SER A 3 9.85 2.96 12.57
N PRO A 4 9.25 2.05 11.79
CA PRO A 4 8.86 2.37 10.43
C PRO A 4 7.94 3.60 10.49
N GLY A 5 8.33 4.69 9.84
CA GLY A 5 7.60 5.95 9.89
C GLY A 5 6.11 5.71 9.60
N HIS A 6 5.23 6.43 10.31
CA HIS A 6 3.79 6.23 10.13
C HIS A 6 3.33 6.65 8.71
N LEU A 7 4.00 7.65 8.14
CA LEU A 7 3.67 8.29 6.87
C LEU A 7 4.73 8.03 5.77
N GLY A 8 5.91 7.55 6.17
CA GLY A 8 7.06 7.23 5.34
C GLY A 8 7.34 5.75 5.21
N GLY A 9 8.14 5.36 4.21
CA GLY A 9 8.69 4.01 4.09
C GLY A 9 8.44 3.29 2.76
N ALA A 10 8.32 1.95 2.84
CA ALA A 10 8.38 1.03 1.71
C ALA A 10 7.34 1.34 0.61
N ARG A 11 7.78 1.20 -0.65
CA ARG A 11 6.93 1.35 -1.83
C ARG A 11 5.69 0.45 -1.74
N GLY A 12 4.53 0.98 -2.12
CA GLY A 12 3.28 0.21 -2.23
C GLY A 12 2.45 0.13 -0.93
N ARG A 13 2.96 0.64 0.19
CA ARG A 13 2.19 0.78 1.45
C ARG A 13 0.99 1.70 1.25
N MET A 14 -0.17 1.27 1.73
CA MET A 14 -1.38 2.10 1.79
C MET A 14 -1.25 3.10 2.94
N ILE A 15 -1.51 4.37 2.64
CA ILE A 15 -1.62 5.45 3.64
C ILE A 15 -3.04 5.95 3.55
N GLU A 16 -3.77 5.86 4.67
CA GLU A 16 -5.19 6.19 4.75
C GLU A 16 -5.43 7.67 4.39
N PRO A 17 -6.56 8.02 3.75
CA PRO A 17 -6.86 9.41 3.38
C PRO A 17 -6.83 10.38 4.56
N HIS A 18 -7.22 9.92 5.75
CA HIS A 18 -7.16 10.68 6.99
C HIS A 18 -5.71 11.09 7.34
N ASP A 19 -4.79 10.14 7.30
CA ASP A 19 -3.38 10.37 7.66
C ASP A 19 -2.69 11.32 6.67
N ARG A 20 -3.09 11.28 5.39
CA ARG A 20 -2.63 12.25 4.38
C ARG A 20 -3.07 13.67 4.71
N ARG A 21 -4.32 13.85 5.16
CA ARG A 21 -4.85 15.17 5.57
C ARG A 21 -4.13 15.69 6.81
N LEU A 22 -3.93 14.82 7.80
CA LEU A 22 -3.18 15.16 9.01
C LEU A 22 -1.75 15.59 8.67
N ALA A 23 -1.03 14.80 7.87
CA ALA A 23 0.33 15.12 7.43
C ALA A 23 0.39 16.48 6.71
N LEU A 24 -0.58 16.77 5.84
CA LEU A 24 -0.66 18.05 5.15
C LEU A 24 -0.93 19.23 6.08
N GLY A 25 -1.71 19.02 7.14
CA GLY A 25 -1.94 20.00 8.22
C GLY A 25 -0.65 20.31 8.98
N LEU A 26 0.04 19.26 9.47
CA LEU A 26 1.31 19.39 10.18
C LEU A 26 2.39 20.08 9.35
N ILE A 27 2.48 19.77 8.05
CA ILE A 27 3.42 20.45 7.13
C ILE A 27 3.09 21.94 7.02
N ARG A 28 1.80 22.32 6.96
CA ARG A 28 1.41 23.73 6.89
C ARG A 28 1.73 24.47 8.19
N GLU A 29 1.45 23.85 9.33
CA GLU A 29 1.77 24.40 10.65
C GLU A 29 3.28 24.63 10.80
N ALA A 30 4.10 23.64 10.47
CA ALA A 30 5.55 23.76 10.53
C ALA A 30 6.08 24.89 9.64
N ILE A 31 5.52 25.07 8.44
CA ILE A 31 5.88 26.17 7.54
C ILE A 31 5.43 27.52 8.13
N GLY A 32 4.24 27.59 8.73
CA GLY A 32 3.78 28.78 9.45
C GLY A 32 4.68 29.15 10.63
N ALA A 33 5.28 28.16 11.29
CA ALA A 33 6.28 28.33 12.33
C ALA A 33 7.71 28.64 11.80
N GLY A 34 7.89 28.78 10.48
CA GLY A 34 9.16 29.16 9.85
C GLY A 34 10.03 28.00 9.36
N ALA A 35 9.56 26.76 9.41
CA ALA A 35 10.29 25.63 8.82
C ALA A 35 10.24 25.68 7.29
N SER A 36 11.33 25.23 6.64
CA SER A 36 11.30 25.05 5.19
C SER A 36 10.41 23.87 4.81
N TYR A 37 9.76 23.94 3.64
CA TYR A 37 8.91 22.86 3.12
C TYR A 37 9.64 21.51 3.10
N LYS A 38 10.91 21.50 2.67
CA LYS A 38 11.76 20.31 2.64
C LYS A 38 11.96 19.70 4.03
N LYS A 39 12.35 20.53 5.02
CA LYS A 39 12.56 20.07 6.41
C LYS A 39 11.27 19.55 7.03
N ALA A 40 10.14 20.20 6.77
CA ALA A 40 8.84 19.74 7.26
C ALA A 40 8.45 18.36 6.69
N CYS A 41 8.76 18.09 5.42
CA CYS A 41 8.54 16.79 4.79
C CYS A 41 9.50 15.71 5.34
N GLU A 42 10.79 16.06 5.51
CA GLU A 42 11.83 15.17 6.05
C GLU A 42 11.51 14.68 7.47
N ILE A 43 11.01 15.56 8.34
CA ILE A 43 10.65 15.20 9.73
C ILE A 43 9.52 14.15 9.76
N LEU A 44 8.59 14.22 8.81
CA LEU A 44 7.49 13.26 8.68
C LEU A 44 7.89 11.98 7.90
N ASP A 45 9.14 11.90 7.46
CA ASP A 45 9.68 10.80 6.63
C ASP A 45 8.92 10.65 5.29
N VAL A 46 8.39 11.75 4.75
CA VAL A 46 7.63 11.75 3.50
C VAL A 46 8.38 12.52 2.42
N ASP A 47 8.49 11.94 1.22
CA ASP A 47 9.06 12.63 0.07
C ASP A 47 8.17 13.78 -0.41
N GLU A 48 8.78 14.90 -0.81
CA GLU A 48 8.08 16.09 -1.31
C GLU A 48 7.12 15.77 -2.46
N ARG A 49 7.50 14.86 -3.37
CA ARG A 49 6.67 14.46 -4.52
C ARG A 49 5.41 13.74 -4.04
N THR A 50 5.51 12.96 -2.98
CA THR A 50 4.37 12.28 -2.35
C THR A 50 3.39 13.28 -1.75
N VAL A 51 3.90 14.28 -1.03
CA VAL A 51 3.09 15.38 -0.47
C VAL A 51 2.41 16.19 -1.57
N ARG A 52 3.12 16.53 -2.65
CA ARG A 52 2.55 17.21 -3.83
C ARG A 52 1.44 16.39 -4.48
N ARG A 53 1.65 15.08 -4.66
CA ARG A 53 0.63 14.16 -5.20
C ARG A 53 -0.62 14.12 -4.32
N TRP A 54 -0.47 14.04 -2.99
CA TRP A 54 -1.61 14.07 -2.08
C TRP A 54 -2.41 15.38 -2.17
N ARG A 55 -1.72 16.53 -2.29
CA ARG A 55 -2.38 17.83 -2.50
C ARG A 55 -3.20 17.85 -3.79
N GLN A 56 -2.69 17.26 -4.87
CA GLN A 56 -3.42 17.17 -6.14
C GLN A 56 -4.64 16.25 -6.02
N GLN A 57 -4.48 15.09 -5.36
CA GLN A 57 -5.58 14.14 -5.13
C GLN A 57 -6.72 14.73 -4.31
N LEU A 58 -6.42 15.59 -3.32
CA LEU A 58 -7.43 16.29 -2.53
C LEU A 58 -8.13 17.44 -3.28
N ARG A 59 -7.50 17.99 -4.33
CA ARG A 59 -8.06 19.07 -5.16
C ARG A 59 -8.93 18.54 -6.30
N ALA A 60 -8.67 17.34 -6.78
CA ALA A 60 -9.52 16.69 -7.77
C ALA A 60 -10.90 16.43 -7.12
N ALA A 61 -11.96 16.95 -7.73
CA ALA A 61 -13.34 16.85 -7.24
C ALA A 61 -13.80 15.38 -7.05
N ASP A 62 -13.14 14.47 -7.76
CA ASP A 62 -13.32 13.02 -7.74
C ASP A 62 -12.71 12.33 -6.51
N GLY A 63 -12.08 13.07 -5.58
CA GLY A 63 -11.72 12.56 -4.26
C GLY A 63 -11.02 11.21 -4.30
N ARG A 64 -10.10 11.02 -5.26
CA ARG A 64 -9.56 9.70 -5.66
C ARG A 64 -9.00 8.92 -4.48
N GLU A 65 -9.84 8.11 -3.88
CA GLU A 65 -9.50 7.16 -2.84
C GLU A 65 -8.73 5.98 -3.46
N ASP A 66 -7.96 5.27 -2.63
CA ASP A 66 -7.24 4.08 -3.08
C ASP A 66 -8.22 2.93 -3.34
N ARG A 67 -8.55 2.72 -4.62
CA ARG A 67 -9.48 1.67 -5.09
C ARG A 67 -8.84 0.29 -5.22
N ARG A 68 -7.67 0.03 -4.63
CA ARG A 68 -7.02 -1.29 -4.71
C ARG A 68 -7.86 -2.39 -4.05
N ARG A 69 -8.58 -2.07 -2.97
CA ARG A 69 -9.53 -3.01 -2.34
C ARG A 69 -10.69 -3.35 -3.28
N GLU A 70 -11.29 -2.33 -3.90
CA GLU A 70 -12.39 -2.49 -4.86
C GLU A 70 -11.98 -3.30 -6.09
N SER A 71 -10.80 -3.01 -6.64
CA SER A 71 -10.30 -3.66 -7.85
C SER A 71 -9.66 -5.04 -7.61
N GLY A 72 -9.14 -5.30 -6.40
CA GLY A 72 -8.45 -6.54 -6.06
C GLY A 72 -9.38 -7.71 -5.73
N GLY A 73 -10.50 -7.45 -5.03
CA GLY A 73 -11.43 -8.50 -4.62
C GLY A 73 -12.25 -9.09 -5.77
N ALA A 74 -12.57 -8.28 -6.77
CA ALA A 74 -13.41 -8.69 -7.89
C ALA A 74 -12.62 -9.33 -9.05
N ARG A 75 -11.30 -9.14 -9.11
CA ARG A 75 -10.50 -9.56 -10.26
C ARG A 75 -10.02 -11.00 -10.09
N VAL A 76 -10.69 -11.92 -10.76
CA VAL A 76 -10.21 -13.30 -10.92
C VAL A 76 -9.26 -13.36 -12.13
N PRO A 77 -8.00 -13.78 -11.96
CA PRO A 77 -7.11 -14.04 -13.10
C PRO A 77 -7.71 -15.09 -14.03
N ALA A 78 -7.54 -14.93 -15.34
CA ALA A 78 -8.05 -15.88 -16.33
C ALA A 78 -7.47 -17.29 -16.14
N ASN A 79 -6.23 -17.35 -15.65
CA ASN A 79 -5.51 -18.61 -15.38
C ASN A 79 -5.70 -19.10 -13.94
N LYS A 80 -6.75 -18.65 -13.23
CA LYS A 80 -7.05 -19.15 -11.89
C LYS A 80 -7.48 -20.61 -12.00
N LEU A 81 -6.76 -21.49 -11.32
CA LEU A 81 -7.09 -22.91 -11.25
C LEU A 81 -8.52 -23.09 -10.73
N THR A 82 -9.26 -23.97 -11.40
CA THR A 82 -10.56 -24.41 -10.90
C THR A 82 -10.37 -25.25 -9.64
N GLU A 83 -11.43 -25.45 -8.86
CA GLU A 83 -11.34 -26.28 -7.65
C GLU A 83 -11.03 -27.74 -7.99
N GLU A 84 -11.50 -28.23 -9.15
CA GLU A 84 -11.18 -29.56 -9.66
C GLU A 84 -9.70 -29.69 -10.04
N GLU A 85 -9.12 -28.67 -10.70
CA GLU A 85 -7.69 -28.66 -11.04
C GLU A 85 -6.83 -28.66 -9.78
N LYS A 86 -7.20 -27.87 -8.77
CA LYS A 86 -6.51 -27.87 -7.47
C LYS A 86 -6.60 -29.23 -6.78
N ALA A 87 -7.78 -29.84 -6.75
CA ALA A 87 -7.98 -31.16 -6.14
C ALA A 87 -7.12 -32.22 -6.84
N ARG A 88 -7.05 -32.20 -8.18
CA ARG A 88 -6.20 -33.09 -8.96
C ARG A 88 -4.71 -32.88 -8.68
N ILE A 89 -4.26 -31.63 -8.57
CA ILE A 89 -2.86 -31.31 -8.22
C ILE A 89 -2.52 -31.89 -6.84
N ILE A 90 -3.38 -31.67 -5.84
CA ILE A 90 -3.17 -32.20 -4.48
C ILE A 90 -3.15 -33.72 -4.49
N GLU A 91 -4.08 -34.36 -5.22
CA GLU A 91 -4.12 -35.82 -5.36
C GLU A 91 -2.83 -36.36 -5.96
N VAL A 92 -2.37 -35.78 -7.09
CA VAL A 92 -1.14 -36.21 -7.77
C VAL A 92 0.09 -36.01 -6.88
N CYS A 93 0.21 -34.88 -6.19
CA CYS A 93 1.30 -34.63 -5.25
C CYS A 93 1.33 -35.64 -4.08
N ASN A 94 0.17 -36.16 -3.67
CA ASN A 94 0.04 -37.13 -2.58
C ASN A 94 0.08 -38.59 -3.04
N ARG A 95 0.25 -38.88 -4.34
CA ARG A 95 0.46 -40.26 -4.81
C ARG A 95 1.81 -40.78 -4.34
N GLY A 96 1.89 -42.06 -4.00
CA GLY A 96 3.08 -42.67 -3.41
C GLY A 96 4.38 -42.54 -4.23
N GLU A 97 4.28 -42.34 -5.55
CA GLU A 97 5.43 -42.07 -6.44
C GLU A 97 6.05 -40.67 -6.25
N TYR A 98 5.26 -39.70 -5.78
CA TYR A 98 5.63 -38.28 -5.62
C TYR A 98 5.57 -37.81 -4.16
N GLN A 99 5.05 -38.65 -3.27
CA GLN A 99 5.02 -38.40 -1.84
C GLN A 99 6.46 -38.37 -1.32
N SER A 100 7.01 -37.16 -1.21
CA SER A 100 8.22 -36.94 -0.44
C SER A 100 7.96 -37.40 0.99
N SER A 101 8.64 -38.48 1.41
CA SER A 101 8.69 -38.89 2.81
C SER A 101 9.57 -37.89 3.55
N ALA A 102 8.99 -36.79 4.02
CA ALA A 102 9.67 -35.89 4.94
C ALA A 102 9.91 -36.63 6.28
N PRO A 103 11.12 -36.55 6.88
CA PRO A 103 11.40 -37.13 8.19
C PRO A 103 10.69 -36.39 9.33
#